data_AF-F4HKM3-F1
#
_entry.id   AF-F4HKM3-F1
#
_cell.length_a   1.000
_cell.length_b   1.000
_cell.length_c   1.000
_cell.angle_alpha   90.00
_cell.angle_beta   90.00
_cell.angle_gamma   90.00
#
_symmetry.space_group_name_H-M   'P 1'
#
loop_
_entity.id
_entity.type
_entity.pdbx_description
1 polymer ?
#
loop_
_entity_poly.entity_id
_entity_poly.type
_entity_poly.pdbx_seq_one_letter_code
_entity_poly.pdbx_strand_id
1 'polypeptide(L)'
;MVKRSIIAVFFLLLLFFGAFVFSRAVKTAKIYVTIYYPGELEADGYYVKDDQITLKFHVLKGSESLRGHFEKFKIRCFLCNLDLENATVVIDVNGTPLYPPCRDYIMSFDKGDNIKGMHYVVSPYNLTEIAKIRIPRGYRFRELKFENNTLIILLSSGNGEEVEITRSAIMAEHRKGLERGWIKVVYTDGNKKWEGRVYSMGKGECPVLIEVE
;
A
#
# COMPACT_ATOMS: atom_id res chain seq x y z
N MET A 1 -23.58 -9.69 -58.70
CA MET A 1 -22.47 -9.31 -57.81
C MET A 1 -22.90 -8.42 -56.64
N VAL A 2 -23.74 -7.40 -56.84
CA VAL A 2 -24.13 -6.40 -55.81
C VAL A 2 -24.73 -6.99 -54.51
N LYS A 3 -25.59 -8.02 -54.58
CA LYS A 3 -26.21 -8.63 -53.39
C LYS A 3 -25.23 -9.28 -52.41
N ARG A 4 -24.11 -9.86 -52.89
CA ARG A 4 -23.10 -10.49 -52.02
C ARG A 4 -22.25 -9.46 -51.27
N SER A 5 -21.96 -8.32 -51.90
CA SER A 5 -21.21 -7.22 -51.26
C SER A 5 -22.01 -6.54 -50.14
N ILE A 6 -23.33 -6.37 -50.29
CA ILE A 6 -24.17 -5.77 -49.25
C ILE A 6 -24.22 -6.66 -47.99
N ILE A 7 -24.35 -7.98 -48.19
CA ILE A 7 -24.35 -8.94 -47.08
C ILE A 7 -23.00 -8.94 -46.35
N ALA A 8 -21.89 -8.92 -47.09
CA ALA A 8 -20.55 -8.87 -46.50
C ALA A 8 -20.32 -7.57 -45.69
N VAL A 9 -20.77 -6.42 -46.20
CA VAL A 9 -20.67 -5.13 -45.50
C VAL A 9 -21.53 -5.11 -44.23
N PHE A 10 -22.73 -5.71 -44.27
CA PHE A 10 -23.60 -5.83 -43.10
C PHE A 10 -22.98 -6.71 -42.00
N PHE A 11 -22.40 -7.86 -42.36
CA PHE A 11 -21.66 -8.70 -41.42
C PHE A 11 -20.42 -8.00 -40.86
N LEU A 12 -19.69 -7.25 -41.69
CA LEU A 12 -18.53 -6.49 -41.24
C LEU A 12 -18.96 -5.40 -40.24
N LEU A 13 -20.03 -4.65 -40.52
CA LEU A 13 -20.59 -3.66 -39.60
C LEU A 13 -21.03 -4.29 -38.28
N LEU A 14 -21.72 -5.44 -38.31
CA LEU A 14 -22.10 -6.17 -37.10
C LEU A 14 -20.89 -6.63 -36.28
N LEU A 15 -19.83 -7.08 -36.93
CA LEU A 15 -18.56 -7.43 -36.26
C LEU A 15 -17.90 -6.19 -35.64
N PHE A 16 -17.92 -5.05 -36.34
CA PHE A 16 -17.41 -3.78 -35.80
C PHE A 16 -18.23 -3.28 -34.61
N PHE A 17 -19.57 -3.32 -34.69
CA PHE A 17 -20.45 -2.98 -33.57
C PHE A 17 -20.25 -3.96 -32.40
N GLY A 18 -20.16 -5.26 -32.67
CA GLY A 18 -19.86 -6.29 -31.66
C GLY A 18 -18.52 -6.04 -30.97
N ALA A 19 -17.45 -5.81 -31.73
CA ALA A 19 -16.11 -5.50 -31.19
C ALA A 19 -16.07 -4.16 -30.45
N PHE A 20 -16.81 -3.15 -30.91
CA PHE A 20 -16.90 -1.85 -30.25
C PHE A 20 -17.66 -1.91 -28.93
N VAL A 21 -18.77 -2.65 -28.89
CA VAL A 21 -19.53 -2.92 -27.65
C VAL A 21 -18.69 -3.75 -26.69
N PHE A 22 -17.97 -4.77 -27.16
CA PHE A 22 -17.04 -5.56 -26.34
C PHE A 22 -15.88 -4.72 -25.79
N SER A 23 -15.33 -3.82 -26.59
CA SER A 23 -14.25 -2.91 -26.17
C SER A 23 -14.72 -1.92 -25.10
N ARG A 24 -15.93 -1.37 -25.24
CA ARG A 24 -16.56 -0.53 -24.19
C ARG A 24 -16.95 -1.32 -22.95
N ALA A 25 -17.08 -2.65 -23.05
CA ALA A 25 -17.45 -3.51 -21.93
C ALA A 25 -16.31 -3.82 -20.96
N VAL A 26 -15.05 -3.56 -21.36
CA VAL A 26 -13.90 -3.82 -20.51
C VAL A 26 -13.48 -2.54 -19.80
N LYS A 27 -13.71 -2.47 -18.50
CA LYS A 27 -13.15 -1.42 -17.64
C LYS A 27 -11.80 -1.89 -17.09
N THR A 28 -10.82 -0.99 -17.04
CA THR A 28 -9.53 -1.25 -16.38
C THR A 28 -9.39 -0.38 -15.15
N ALA A 29 -9.28 -1.01 -13.98
CA ALA A 29 -8.96 -0.35 -12.72
C ALA A 29 -7.47 -0.50 -12.40
N LYS A 30 -6.89 0.53 -11.78
CA LYS A 30 -5.55 0.47 -11.21
C LYS A 30 -5.68 0.42 -9.70
N ILE A 31 -5.23 -0.68 -9.11
CA ILE A 31 -5.18 -0.85 -7.66
C ILE A 31 -3.72 -0.88 -7.25
N TYR A 32 -3.40 -0.07 -6.26
CA TYR A 32 -2.11 -0.01 -5.61
C TYR A 32 -2.25 -0.64 -4.23
N VAL A 33 -1.26 -1.42 -3.82
CA VAL A 33 -1.27 -2.05 -2.50
C VAL A 33 0.09 -1.93 -1.85
N THR A 34 0.11 -1.62 -0.56
CA THR A 34 1.28 -1.73 0.30
C THR A 34 1.03 -2.75 1.40
N ILE A 35 1.84 -3.80 1.43
CA ILE A 35 1.74 -4.87 2.41
C ILE A 35 2.95 -4.78 3.34
N TYR A 36 2.72 -4.61 4.64
CA TYR A 36 3.78 -4.77 5.64
C TYR A 36 3.77 -6.21 6.14
N TYR A 37 4.76 -7.00 5.75
CA TYR A 37 4.77 -8.45 6.00
C TYR A 37 6.13 -8.94 6.55
N PRO A 38 6.16 -9.94 7.44
CA PRO A 38 7.39 -10.55 7.93
C PRO A 38 8.07 -11.40 6.83
N GLY A 39 8.97 -10.79 6.06
CA GLY A 39 9.64 -11.44 4.92
C GLY A 39 9.35 -10.80 3.56
N GLU A 40 9.83 -11.44 2.51
CA GLU A 40 9.71 -10.99 1.11
C GLU A 40 8.50 -11.63 0.42
N LEU A 41 7.73 -10.81 -0.30
CA LEU A 41 6.54 -11.22 -1.04
C LEU A 41 6.75 -10.98 -2.54
N GLU A 42 6.13 -11.83 -3.35
CA GLU A 42 5.98 -11.62 -4.79
C GLU A 42 4.51 -11.76 -5.19
N ALA A 43 4.08 -10.92 -6.13
CA ALA A 43 2.72 -10.92 -6.63
C ALA A 43 2.50 -12.09 -7.61
N ASP A 44 1.48 -12.90 -7.34
CA ASP A 44 1.10 -14.06 -8.17
C ASP A 44 -0.05 -13.72 -9.15
N GLY A 45 -0.80 -12.65 -8.88
CA GLY A 45 -1.84 -12.17 -9.78
C GLY A 45 -3.08 -11.70 -9.03
N TYR A 46 -4.22 -11.74 -9.70
CA TYR A 46 -5.49 -11.38 -9.08
C TYR A 46 -6.63 -12.27 -9.58
N TYR A 47 -7.68 -12.34 -8.80
CA TYR A 47 -8.92 -13.01 -9.13
C TYR A 47 -10.09 -12.10 -8.79
N VAL A 48 -11.10 -12.04 -9.66
CA VAL A 48 -12.32 -11.27 -9.46
C VAL A 48 -13.48 -12.24 -9.46
N LYS A 49 -14.28 -12.20 -8.39
CA LYS A 49 -15.51 -12.99 -8.28
C LYS A 49 -16.55 -12.18 -7.52
N ASP A 50 -17.74 -12.11 -8.10
CA ASP A 50 -18.84 -11.31 -7.58
C ASP A 50 -18.37 -9.87 -7.32
N ASP A 51 -18.50 -9.37 -6.09
CA ASP A 51 -18.09 -8.02 -5.68
C ASP A 51 -16.71 -7.99 -4.98
N GLN A 52 -15.92 -9.06 -5.09
CA GLN A 52 -14.62 -9.17 -4.43
C GLN A 52 -13.46 -9.22 -5.44
N ILE A 53 -12.43 -8.44 -5.16
CA ILE A 53 -11.13 -8.47 -5.84
C ILE A 53 -10.13 -9.09 -4.87
N THR A 54 -9.61 -10.27 -5.21
CA THR A 54 -8.53 -10.92 -4.45
C THR A 54 -7.20 -10.71 -5.16
N LEU A 55 -6.28 -10.00 -4.50
CA LEU A 55 -4.90 -9.83 -4.94
C LEU A 55 -4.04 -10.92 -4.31
N LYS A 56 -3.36 -11.73 -5.11
CA LYS A 56 -2.60 -12.89 -4.65
C LYS A 56 -1.12 -12.61 -4.55
N PHE A 57 -0.53 -13.06 -3.46
CA PHE A 57 0.88 -12.96 -3.15
C PHE A 57 1.39 -14.29 -2.62
N HIS A 58 2.66 -14.56 -2.86
CA HIS A 58 3.36 -15.68 -2.26
C HIS A 58 4.60 -15.21 -1.51
N VAL A 59 4.95 -15.93 -0.46
CA VAL A 59 6.15 -15.64 0.35
C VAL A 59 7.36 -16.24 -0.34
N LEU A 60 8.29 -15.39 -0.78
CA LEU A 60 9.58 -15.83 -1.34
C LEU A 60 10.54 -16.25 -0.23
N LYS A 61 10.61 -15.45 0.84
CA LYS A 61 11.53 -15.67 1.95
C LYS A 61 10.94 -15.12 3.24
N GLY A 62 10.64 -16.00 4.19
CA GLY A 62 10.20 -15.59 5.53
C GLY A 62 11.33 -14.90 6.31
N SER A 63 10.99 -13.90 7.11
CA SER A 63 11.92 -13.32 8.08
C SER A 63 11.15 -12.69 9.25
N GLU A 64 11.79 -12.50 10.39
CA GLU A 64 11.18 -11.79 11.52
C GLU A 64 11.06 -10.27 11.29
N SER A 65 11.88 -9.74 10.37
CA SER A 65 11.86 -8.32 10.03
C SER A 65 10.66 -8.00 9.15
N LEU A 66 9.96 -6.93 9.51
CA LEU A 66 8.82 -6.42 8.77
C LEU A 66 9.32 -5.68 7.52
N ARG A 67 8.85 -6.09 6.35
CA ARG A 67 9.18 -5.46 5.07
C ARG A 67 7.94 -4.83 4.45
N GLY A 68 8.13 -3.71 3.76
CA GLY A 68 7.07 -3.03 3.01
C GLY A 68 7.12 -3.43 1.54
N HIS A 69 6.08 -4.09 1.07
CA HIS A 69 5.94 -4.52 -0.32
C HIS A 69 4.94 -3.63 -1.03
N PHE A 70 5.32 -3.07 -2.17
CA PHE A 70 4.45 -2.24 -2.99
C PHE A 70 4.21 -2.92 -4.33
N GLU A 71 2.93 -3.06 -4.69
CA GLU A 71 2.55 -3.64 -5.98
C GLU A 71 1.42 -2.83 -6.63
N LYS A 72 1.41 -2.86 -7.96
CA LYS A 72 0.39 -2.22 -8.79
C LYS A 72 -0.30 -3.24 -9.69
N PHE A 73 -1.57 -3.49 -9.41
CA PHE A 73 -2.42 -4.33 -10.26
C PHE A 73 -3.19 -3.50 -11.29
N LYS A 74 -3.24 -4.01 -12.52
CA LYS A 74 -4.16 -3.55 -13.57
C LYS A 74 -5.26 -4.58 -13.73
N ILE A 75 -6.39 -4.33 -13.09
CA ILE A 75 -7.52 -5.26 -13.07
C ILE A 75 -8.43 -4.93 -14.24
N ARG A 76 -8.69 -5.93 -15.08
CA ARG A 76 -9.64 -5.82 -16.19
C ARG A 76 -10.94 -6.49 -15.77
N CYS A 77 -12.03 -5.73 -15.75
CA CYS A 77 -13.36 -6.25 -15.47
C CYS A 77 -14.23 -6.15 -16.72
N PHE A 78 -14.89 -7.25 -17.08
CA PHE A 78 -15.95 -7.27 -18.09
C PHE A 78 -17.28 -6.86 -17.41
N LEU A 79 -18.05 -5.91 -17.99
CA LEU A 79 -19.46 -5.62 -17.66
C LEU A 79 -20.20 -6.93 -17.28
N CYS A 80 -20.85 -7.15 -16.14
CA CYS A 80 -21.49 -6.28 -15.15
C CYS A 80 -21.46 -6.96 -13.77
N ASN A 81 -21.11 -6.22 -12.72
CA ASN A 81 -21.66 -6.22 -11.35
C ASN A 81 -20.67 -5.63 -10.33
N LEU A 82 -19.37 -5.72 -10.61
CA LEU A 82 -18.34 -5.16 -9.71
C LEU A 82 -18.39 -3.63 -9.73
N ASP A 83 -19.12 -3.07 -8.78
CA ASP A 83 -19.01 -1.68 -8.41
C ASP A 83 -17.69 -1.46 -7.69
N LEU A 84 -16.71 -0.90 -8.40
CA LEU A 84 -15.36 -0.68 -7.88
C LEU A 84 -15.32 0.20 -6.63
N GLU A 85 -16.31 1.05 -6.41
CA GLU A 85 -16.40 1.90 -5.21
C GLU A 85 -16.85 1.07 -3.99
N ASN A 86 -17.61 0.01 -4.22
CA ASN A 86 -18.13 -0.88 -3.20
C ASN A 86 -17.44 -2.26 -3.19
N ALA A 87 -16.49 -2.49 -4.10
CA ALA A 87 -15.78 -3.75 -4.24
C ALA A 87 -14.92 -4.01 -3.02
N THR A 88 -15.05 -5.21 -2.46
CA THR A 88 -14.19 -5.63 -1.35
C THR A 88 -12.84 -6.07 -1.91
N VAL A 89 -11.77 -5.39 -1.51
CA VAL A 89 -10.40 -5.80 -1.85
C VAL A 89 -9.84 -6.67 -0.73
N VAL A 90 -9.41 -7.87 -1.09
CA VAL A 90 -8.77 -8.84 -0.20
C VAL A 90 -7.36 -9.12 -0.69
N ILE A 91 -6.40 -9.13 0.22
CA ILE A 91 -5.02 -9.52 -0.09
C ILE A 91 -4.82 -10.93 0.43
N ASP A 92 -4.56 -11.87 -0.46
CA ASP A 92 -4.32 -13.26 -0.11
C ASP A 92 -2.82 -13.56 -0.17
N VAL A 93 -2.22 -13.87 0.98
CA VAL A 93 -0.83 -14.29 1.09
C VAL A 93 -0.80 -15.78 1.39
N ASN A 94 -0.42 -16.61 0.41
CA ASN A 94 -0.37 -18.08 0.55
C ASN A 94 -1.63 -18.71 1.17
N GLY A 95 -2.83 -18.24 0.80
CA GLY A 95 -4.11 -18.74 1.32
C GLY A 95 -4.60 -18.05 2.59
N THR A 96 -3.84 -17.09 3.13
CA THR A 96 -4.22 -16.29 4.31
C THR A 96 -4.78 -14.94 3.87
N PRO A 97 -6.09 -14.69 4.03
CA PRO A 97 -6.69 -13.42 3.64
C PRO A 97 -6.37 -12.32 4.65
N LEU A 98 -5.95 -11.17 4.13
CA LEU A 98 -5.73 -9.92 4.85
C LEU A 98 -6.67 -8.85 4.31
N TYR A 99 -7.33 -8.14 5.23
CA TYR A 99 -8.33 -7.13 4.90
C TYR A 99 -7.77 -5.73 5.19
N PRO A 100 -7.69 -4.84 4.19
CA PRO A 100 -7.26 -3.46 4.41
C PRO A 100 -8.21 -2.72 5.37
N PRO A 101 -7.71 -2.19 6.50
CA PRO A 101 -8.53 -1.40 7.42
C PRO A 101 -8.56 0.09 7.03
N CYS A 102 -7.59 0.57 6.23
CA CYS A 102 -7.63 1.89 5.61
C CYS A 102 -8.68 1.86 4.47
N ARG A 103 -9.97 1.92 4.87
CA ARG A 103 -11.15 1.87 3.98
C ARG A 103 -11.24 3.09 3.07
N ASP A 104 -10.77 4.23 3.55
CA ASP A 104 -10.56 5.42 2.74
C ASP A 104 -9.16 5.28 2.14
N TYR A 105 -9.10 4.92 0.86
CA TYR A 105 -7.89 4.87 0.06
C TYR A 105 -6.98 6.06 0.40
N ILE A 106 -5.70 5.80 0.67
CA ILE A 106 -4.74 6.90 0.77
C ILE A 106 -4.65 7.48 -0.64
N MET A 107 -5.07 8.73 -0.82
CA MET A 107 -4.91 9.42 -2.09
C MET A 107 -3.41 9.59 -2.36
N SER A 108 -2.83 8.67 -3.14
CA SER A 108 -1.44 8.78 -3.56
C SER A 108 -1.39 9.65 -4.81
N PHE A 109 -0.66 10.75 -4.70
CA PHE A 109 -0.43 11.70 -5.76
C PHE A 109 0.89 11.37 -6.49
N ASP A 110 0.97 11.63 -7.80
CA ASP A 110 2.27 11.63 -8.48
C ASP A 110 3.07 12.92 -8.15
N LYS A 111 4.31 13.03 -8.65
CA LYS A 111 5.17 14.22 -8.47
C LYS A 111 4.58 15.53 -9.04
N GLY A 112 3.40 15.49 -9.66
CA GLY A 112 2.63 16.64 -10.13
C GLY A 112 1.23 16.72 -9.51
N ASP A 113 1.05 16.21 -8.29
CA ASP A 113 -0.19 16.30 -7.51
C ASP A 113 -1.44 15.68 -8.17
N ASN A 114 -1.30 14.61 -8.96
CA ASN A 114 -2.46 13.87 -9.51
C ASN A 114 -2.72 12.52 -8.80
N ILE A 115 -3.95 12.32 -8.31
CA ILE A 115 -4.46 11.06 -7.75
C ILE A 115 -4.73 10.06 -8.88
N LYS A 116 -4.16 8.85 -8.83
CA LYS A 116 -4.15 7.89 -9.96
C LYS A 116 -4.90 6.56 -9.78
N GLY A 117 -5.46 6.26 -8.60
CA GLY A 117 -6.19 5.01 -8.32
C GLY A 117 -6.40 4.78 -6.83
N MET A 118 -6.95 3.61 -6.47
CA MET A 118 -7.15 3.20 -5.07
C MET A 118 -5.86 2.62 -4.50
N HIS A 119 -5.39 3.13 -3.35
CA HIS A 119 -4.23 2.59 -2.64
C HIS A 119 -4.64 2.00 -1.31
N TYR A 120 -4.45 0.68 -1.18
CA TYR A 120 -4.71 -0.07 0.04
C TYR A 120 -3.44 -0.32 0.82
N VAL A 121 -3.55 -0.28 2.14
CA VAL A 121 -2.47 -0.63 3.07
C VAL A 121 -2.95 -1.75 3.96
N VAL A 122 -2.13 -2.79 4.12
CA VAL A 122 -2.50 -3.99 4.88
C VAL A 122 -1.29 -4.61 5.58
N SER A 123 -1.54 -5.33 6.66
CA SER A 123 -0.54 -6.14 7.37
C SER A 123 -1.24 -7.29 8.10
N PRO A 124 -0.57 -8.42 8.35
CA PRO A 124 -1.05 -9.42 9.32
C PRO A 124 -0.98 -8.92 10.77
N TYR A 125 -0.36 -7.77 11.03
CA TYR A 125 -0.29 -7.13 12.34
C TYR A 125 -1.20 -5.90 12.41
N ASN A 126 -1.47 -5.42 13.62
CA ASN A 126 -2.17 -4.15 13.81
C ASN A 126 -1.34 -3.01 13.21
N LEU A 127 -1.89 -2.35 12.19
CA LEU A 127 -1.21 -1.25 11.50
C LEU A 127 -0.95 -0.05 12.40
N THR A 128 -1.65 0.09 13.54
CA THR A 128 -1.35 1.14 14.54
C THR A 128 -0.04 0.91 15.27
N GLU A 129 0.48 -0.32 15.27
CA GLU A 129 1.77 -0.68 15.84
C GLU A 129 2.91 -0.49 14.83
N ILE A 130 2.61 -0.26 13.54
CA ILE A 130 3.62 -0.16 12.49
C ILE A 130 4.04 1.29 12.29
N ALA A 131 5.35 1.52 12.29
CA ALA A 131 5.96 2.80 11.97
C ALA A 131 6.96 2.65 10.83
N LYS A 132 6.98 3.65 9.94
CA LYS A 132 8.03 3.85 8.95
C LYS A 132 8.95 4.94 9.46
N ILE A 133 10.21 4.62 9.65
CA ILE A 133 11.19 5.54 10.21
C ILE A 133 12.25 5.79 9.14
N ARG A 134 12.34 7.01 8.61
CA ARG A 134 13.47 7.38 7.75
C ARG A 134 14.73 7.51 8.60
N ILE A 135 15.77 6.81 8.19
CA ILE A 135 17.05 6.76 8.87
C ILE A 135 18.03 7.69 8.15
N PRO A 136 18.77 8.56 8.88
CA PRO A 136 19.79 9.40 8.28
C PRO A 136 20.85 8.57 7.54
N ARG A 137 21.39 9.10 6.43
CA ARG A 137 22.45 8.41 5.67
C ARG A 137 23.68 8.14 6.51
N GLY A 138 24.26 6.94 6.35
CA GLY A 138 25.42 6.48 7.11
C GLY A 138 25.09 5.95 8.51
N TYR A 139 23.79 5.83 8.83
CA TYR A 139 23.30 5.24 10.07
C TYR A 139 22.41 4.03 9.81
N ARG A 140 22.23 3.21 10.85
CA ARG A 140 21.28 2.09 10.92
C ARG A 140 20.43 2.20 12.17
N PHE A 141 19.17 1.79 12.06
CA PHE A 141 18.27 1.67 13.21
C PHE A 141 18.79 0.63 14.21
N ARG A 142 18.57 0.87 15.50
CA ARG A 142 18.80 -0.11 16.56
C ARG A 142 17.56 -0.39 17.36
N GLU A 143 16.95 0.65 17.91
CA GLU A 143 15.91 0.52 18.92
C GLU A 143 15.08 1.79 18.99
N LEU A 144 13.87 1.66 19.51
CA LEU A 144 12.95 2.73 19.80
C LEU A 144 12.59 2.71 21.29
N LYS A 145 12.70 3.86 21.96
CA LYS A 145 12.38 4.05 23.37
C LYS A 145 11.46 5.24 23.57
N PHE A 146 10.73 5.26 24.68
CA PHE A 146 9.93 6.40 25.08
C PHE A 146 10.23 6.81 26.50
N GLU A 147 10.68 8.05 26.67
CA GLU A 147 11.08 8.61 27.96
C GLU A 147 10.69 10.08 28.02
N ASN A 148 10.11 10.53 29.13
CA ASN A 148 9.80 11.95 29.37
C ASN A 148 9.05 12.62 28.20
N ASN A 149 7.99 11.98 27.70
CA ASN A 149 7.18 12.47 26.59
C ASN A 149 7.98 12.68 25.27
N THR A 150 9.09 11.96 25.13
CA THR A 150 9.96 11.97 23.96
C THR A 150 10.12 10.55 23.42
N LEU A 151 9.83 10.39 22.14
CA LEU A 151 10.18 9.21 21.38
C LEU A 151 11.65 9.31 20.96
N ILE A 152 12.48 8.38 21.43
CA ILE A 152 13.90 8.31 21.16
C ILE A 152 14.17 7.16 20.19
N ILE A 153 14.72 7.50 19.02
CA ILE A 153 15.13 6.55 17.98
C ILE A 153 16.64 6.40 18.06
N LEU A 154 17.09 5.23 18.52
CA LEU A 154 18.50 4.91 18.69
C LEU A 154 19.09 4.41 17.38
N LEU A 155 20.20 5.02 16.99
CA LEU A 155 20.94 4.76 15.78
C LEU A 155 22.35 4.24 16.07
N SER A 156 22.99 3.69 15.05
CA SER A 156 24.44 3.51 15.05
C SER A 156 25.02 3.72 13.68
N SER A 157 26.33 4.03 13.61
CA SER A 157 27.03 4.12 12.34
C SER A 157 26.94 2.81 11.57
N GLY A 158 26.64 2.91 10.28
CA GLY A 158 26.55 1.76 9.39
C GLY A 158 25.69 2.05 8.17
N ASN A 159 25.77 1.17 7.17
CA ASN A 159 24.95 1.27 5.97
C ASN A 159 23.65 0.48 6.16
N GLY A 160 22.74 1.04 6.97
CA GLY A 160 21.39 0.51 7.13
C GLY A 160 20.48 0.88 5.97
N GLU A 161 19.25 0.37 6.00
CA GLU A 161 18.22 0.83 5.08
C GLU A 161 17.83 2.28 5.37
N GLU A 162 17.52 3.03 4.31
CA GLU A 162 17.07 4.42 4.41
C GLU A 162 15.71 4.54 5.12
N VAL A 163 14.92 3.47 5.09
CA VAL A 163 13.63 3.38 5.79
C VAL A 163 13.59 2.08 6.59
N GLU A 164 13.51 2.22 7.91
CA GLU A 164 13.20 1.10 8.79
C GLU A 164 11.68 0.98 8.91
N ILE A 165 11.16 -0.25 8.80
CA ILE A 165 9.76 -0.54 9.06
C ILE A 165 9.73 -1.42 10.30
N THR A 166 9.21 -0.87 11.38
CA THR A 166 9.21 -1.54 12.68
C THR A 166 7.81 -1.68 13.24
N ARG A 167 7.62 -2.74 14.03
CA ARG A 167 6.42 -2.97 14.84
C ARG A 167 6.77 -2.62 16.28
N SER A 168 6.00 -1.72 16.90
CA SER A 168 6.26 -1.26 18.25
C SER A 168 4.96 -0.92 19.00
N ALA A 169 4.77 -1.55 20.16
CA ALA A 169 3.66 -1.24 21.06
C ALA A 169 3.75 0.22 21.59
N ILE A 170 4.97 0.74 21.78
CA ILE A 170 5.22 2.13 22.17
C ILE A 170 4.59 3.09 21.16
N MET A 171 4.65 2.75 19.86
CA MET A 171 4.00 3.54 18.80
C MET A 171 2.48 3.51 18.88
N ALA A 172 1.89 2.35 19.10
CA ALA A 172 0.45 2.26 19.25
C ALA A 172 -0.06 3.03 20.47
N GLU A 173 0.60 2.90 21.62
CA GLU A 173 0.23 3.58 22.87
C GLU A 173 0.25 5.10 22.73
N HIS A 174 1.28 5.62 22.08
CA HIS A 174 1.56 7.06 22.03
C HIS A 174 1.15 7.73 20.71
N ARG A 175 0.50 6.99 19.81
CA ARG A 175 0.13 7.43 18.46
C ARG A 175 -0.54 8.80 18.42
N LYS A 176 -1.57 9.01 19.25
CA LYS A 176 -2.31 10.29 19.29
C LYS A 176 -1.43 11.47 19.70
N GLY A 177 -0.47 11.26 20.60
CA GLY A 177 0.47 12.29 21.03
C GLY A 177 1.47 12.64 19.93
N LEU A 178 1.95 11.63 19.18
CA LEU A 178 2.82 11.81 18.02
C LEU A 178 2.11 12.57 16.89
N GLU A 179 0.90 12.15 16.52
CA GLU A 179 0.12 12.79 15.45
C GLU A 179 -0.28 14.24 15.78
N ARG A 180 -0.46 14.57 17.07
CA ARG A 180 -0.78 15.93 17.53
C ARG A 180 0.45 16.79 17.82
N GLY A 181 1.66 16.25 17.66
CA GLY A 181 2.90 16.96 17.96
C GLY A 181 3.14 17.22 19.45
N TRP A 182 2.43 16.53 20.34
CA TRP A 182 2.64 16.64 21.79
C TRP A 182 3.84 15.84 22.25
N ILE A 183 4.23 14.83 21.48
CA ILE A 183 5.40 14.00 21.74
C ILE A 183 6.55 14.47 20.86
N LYS A 184 7.69 14.77 21.48
CA LYS A 184 8.91 15.09 20.75
C LYS A 184 9.49 13.82 20.15
N VAL A 185 10.02 13.88 18.94
CA VAL A 185 10.81 12.78 18.36
C VAL A 185 12.28 13.21 18.28
N VAL A 186 13.18 12.34 18.72
CA VAL A 186 14.62 12.56 18.68
C VAL A 186 15.33 11.33 18.13
N TYR A 187 16.17 11.53 17.12
CA TYR A 187 17.13 10.54 16.65
C TYR A 187 18.45 10.74 17.37
N THR A 188 19.16 9.68 17.76
CA THR A 188 20.49 9.81 18.35
C THR A 188 21.35 8.57 18.17
N ASP A 189 22.66 8.77 17.95
CA ASP A 189 23.69 7.71 17.97
C ASP A 189 24.47 7.67 19.30
N GLY A 190 24.06 8.48 20.29
CA GLY A 190 24.75 8.71 21.57
C GLY A 190 25.66 9.94 21.57
N ASN A 191 26.19 10.35 20.42
CA ASN A 191 27.08 11.52 20.28
C ASN A 191 26.37 12.70 19.61
N LYS A 192 25.58 12.42 18.57
CA LYS A 192 24.80 13.37 17.78
C LYS A 192 23.31 13.17 18.03
N LYS A 193 22.56 14.25 17.82
CA LYS A 193 21.10 14.26 17.95
C LYS A 193 20.49 15.01 16.78
N TRP A 194 19.34 14.54 16.34
CA TRP A 194 18.51 15.19 15.34
C TRP A 194 17.06 15.18 15.81
N GLU A 195 16.28 16.16 15.38
CA GLU A 195 14.85 16.22 15.69
C GLU A 195 14.07 15.44 14.63
N GLY A 196 12.95 14.86 15.04
CA GLY A 196 12.07 14.10 14.15
C GLY A 196 10.75 14.80 13.91
N ARG A 197 10.24 14.65 12.69
CA ARG A 197 8.91 15.10 12.27
C ARG A 197 8.01 13.90 12.03
N VAL A 198 6.78 14.00 12.50
CA VAL A 198 5.76 12.96 12.36
C VAL A 198 4.78 13.35 11.26
N TYR A 199 4.54 12.43 10.33
CA TYR A 199 3.55 12.54 9.26
C TYR A 199 2.50 11.45 9.43
N SER A 200 1.23 11.86 9.43
CA SER A 200 0.11 10.92 9.39
C SER A 200 -0.30 10.64 7.95
N MET A 201 -0.53 9.37 7.62
CA MET A 201 -1.07 8.96 6.32
C MET A 201 -2.62 9.03 6.26
N GLY A 202 -3.28 9.60 7.28
CA GLY A 202 -4.74 9.76 7.34
C GLY A 202 -5.35 9.31 8.67
N LYS A 203 -6.65 9.59 8.86
CA LYS A 203 -7.41 9.09 10.02
C LYS A 203 -7.73 7.60 9.82
N GLY A 204 -7.31 6.75 10.76
CA GLY A 204 -7.56 5.30 10.71
C GLY A 204 -6.36 4.49 11.18
N GLU A 205 -6.38 3.17 10.93
CA GLU A 205 -5.28 2.26 11.23
C GLU A 205 -4.19 2.31 10.15
N CYS A 206 -3.64 3.48 9.80
CA CYS A 206 -2.55 3.56 8.83
C CYS A 206 -1.21 3.77 9.56
N PRO A 207 -0.05 3.29 9.06
CA PRO A 207 1.23 3.48 9.73
C PRO A 207 1.63 4.95 9.85
N VAL A 208 2.40 5.26 10.89
CA VAL A 208 2.98 6.60 11.08
C VAL A 208 4.32 6.67 10.35
N LEU A 209 4.56 7.77 9.64
CA LEU A 209 5.85 8.07 9.02
C LEU A 209 6.61 9.07 9.89
N ILE A 210 7.85 8.76 10.21
CA ILE A 210 8.73 9.61 11.00
C ILE A 210 9.97 9.90 10.17
N GLU A 211 10.34 11.18 10.09
CA GLU A 211 11.49 11.64 9.32
C GLU A 211 12.39 12.52 10.15
N VAL A 212 13.69 12.49 9.86
CA VAL A 212 14.67 13.36 10.48
C VAL A 212 14.66 14.75 9.84
N GLU A 213 14.80 15.79 10.65
CA GLU A 213 15.05 17.18 10.24
C GLU A 213 16.55 17.50 10.10
#